data_AF-A0A914W638-F1
#
_entry.id   AF-A0A914W638-F1
#
_cell.length_a   1.000
_cell.length_b   1.000
_cell.length_c   1.000
_cell.angle_alpha   90.00
_cell.angle_beta   90.00
_cell.angle_gamma   90.00
#
_symmetry.space_group_name_H-M   'P 1'
#
loop_
_entity.id
_entity.type
_entity.pdbx_description
1 polymer ?
#
loop_
_entity_poly.entity_id
_entity_poly.type
_entity_poly.pdbx_seq_one_letter_code
_entity_poly.pdbx_strand_id
1 'polypeptide(L)'
;MERIVAGIKNVMSDRAATQVLGLLDKLVTGSSWRLSESNLHVLDMSSQFEALLEWLGSSTLNPAQFLKGMPPSFAVPLWEETKSVHKTNCLPESIFGLADYLFRLAPNMTMLTWEALVLLIKNKTFQWFESLTDSERAEHFATAKLHAPMLHALYLERKATLLRKDIEKLQGAREEAQRRREHALKTQSVLSKKVMVLAIWTNEHEVELGLSLLETASKKKKALETAQISKKCA
;
A
#
# COMPACT_ATOMS: atom_id res chain seq x y z
N MET A 1 -34.25 -8.63 2.08
CA MET A 1 -33.22 -9.09 3.03
C MET A 1 -32.99 -10.60 2.96
N GLU A 2 -34.02 -11.45 2.98
CA GLU A 2 -33.86 -12.91 2.99
C GLU A 2 -33.04 -13.48 1.82
N ARG A 3 -33.23 -12.99 0.59
CA ARG A 3 -32.41 -13.39 -0.58
C ARG A 3 -30.93 -13.02 -0.44
N ILE A 4 -30.63 -11.88 0.19
CA ILE A 4 -29.27 -11.41 0.45
C ILE A 4 -28.65 -12.28 1.56
N VAL A 5 -29.40 -12.56 2.62
CA VAL A 5 -28.98 -13.45 3.71
C VAL A 5 -28.75 -14.89 3.22
N ALA A 6 -29.59 -15.40 2.30
CA ALA A 6 -29.42 -16.71 1.69
C ALA A 6 -28.19 -16.79 0.76
N GLY A 7 -27.95 -15.75 -0.04
CA GLY A 7 -26.74 -15.64 -0.86
C GLY A 7 -25.46 -15.56 -0.02
N ILE A 8 -25.50 -14.79 1.07
CA ILE A 8 -24.41 -14.69 2.05
C ILE A 8 -24.16 -16.04 2.73
N LYS A 9 -25.22 -16.75 3.15
CA LYS A 9 -25.09 -18.11 3.71
C LYS A 9 -24.39 -19.03 2.73
N ASN A 10 -24.75 -19.02 1.44
CA ASN A 10 -24.12 -19.88 0.44
C ASN A 10 -22.62 -19.57 0.22
N VAL A 11 -22.22 -18.29 0.15
CA VAL A 11 -20.80 -17.91 -0.01
C VAL A 11 -19.98 -18.21 1.26
N MET A 12 -20.59 -18.03 2.44
CA MET A 12 -19.98 -18.33 3.74
C MET A 12 -19.93 -19.82 4.07
N SER A 13 -20.87 -20.61 3.53
CA SER A 13 -20.94 -22.06 3.70
C SER A 13 -19.87 -22.79 2.90
N ASP A 14 -19.34 -22.20 1.83
CA ASP A 14 -18.18 -22.72 1.11
C ASP A 14 -16.87 -22.33 1.82
N ARG A 15 -16.66 -22.98 2.96
CA ARG A 15 -15.45 -22.86 3.79
C ARG A 15 -14.19 -23.19 2.98
N ALA A 16 -14.30 -24.06 1.98
CA ALA A 16 -13.17 -24.45 1.14
C ALA A 16 -12.76 -23.30 0.20
N ALA A 17 -13.73 -22.64 -0.45
CA ALA A 17 -13.44 -21.49 -1.32
C ALA A 17 -12.80 -20.32 -0.56
N THR A 18 -13.30 -20.01 0.64
CA THR A 18 -12.72 -18.95 1.48
C THR A 18 -11.33 -19.31 2.00
N GLN A 19 -11.07 -20.57 2.36
CA GLN A 19 -9.74 -21.05 2.73
C GLN A 19 -8.74 -20.97 1.57
N VAL A 20 -9.16 -21.31 0.35
CA VAL A 20 -8.30 -21.23 -0.85
C VAL A 20 -7.94 -19.78 -1.17
N LEU A 21 -8.91 -18.86 -1.11
CA LEU A 21 -8.64 -17.43 -1.29
C LEU A 21 -7.63 -16.89 -0.26
N GLY A 22 -7.67 -17.43 0.95
CA GLY A 22 -6.70 -17.09 1.97
C GLY A 22 -5.30 -17.58 1.77
N LEU A 23 -5.19 -18.81 1.30
CA LEU A 23 -3.91 -19.36 0.91
C LEU A 23 -3.34 -18.60 -0.30
N LEU A 24 -4.19 -18.18 -1.24
CA LEU A 24 -3.79 -17.31 -2.34
C LEU A 24 -3.29 -15.95 -1.83
N ASP A 25 -4.00 -15.34 -0.89
CA ASP A 25 -3.55 -14.06 -0.32
C ASP A 25 -2.21 -14.20 0.40
N LYS A 26 -2.09 -15.22 1.24
CA LYS A 26 -0.91 -15.41 2.07
C LYS A 26 0.33 -15.81 1.27
N LEU A 27 0.18 -16.73 0.31
CA LEU A 27 1.31 -17.34 -0.38
C LEU A 27 1.68 -16.57 -1.65
N VAL A 28 0.69 -15.96 -2.31
CA VAL A 28 0.86 -15.32 -3.62
C VAL A 28 0.76 -13.81 -3.48
N THR A 29 -0.44 -13.24 -3.33
CA THR A 29 -0.63 -11.80 -3.52
C THR A 29 0.04 -10.96 -2.43
N GLY A 30 -0.10 -11.35 -1.16
CA GLY A 30 0.52 -10.65 -0.03
C GLY A 30 2.05 -10.68 -0.10
N SER A 31 2.64 -11.80 -0.51
CA SER A 31 4.09 -11.92 -0.72
C SER A 31 4.55 -11.03 -1.88
N SER A 32 3.82 -11.04 -3.00
CA SER A 32 4.13 -10.19 -4.16
C SER A 32 4.04 -8.69 -3.84
N TRP A 33 3.05 -8.26 -3.06
CA TRP A 33 2.92 -6.86 -2.61
C TRP A 33 4.11 -6.43 -1.75
N ARG A 34 4.48 -7.23 -0.74
CA ARG A 34 5.65 -6.93 0.12
C ARG A 34 6.97 -6.93 -0.65
N LEU A 35 7.10 -7.82 -1.63
CA LEU A 35 8.25 -7.83 -2.54
C LEU A 35 8.30 -6.54 -3.37
N SER A 36 7.15 -6.05 -3.85
CA SER A 36 7.08 -4.80 -4.62
C SER A 36 7.38 -3.55 -3.78
N GLU A 37 7.11 -3.60 -2.48
CA GLU A 37 7.41 -2.50 -1.55
C GLU A 37 8.87 -2.51 -1.07
N SER A 38 9.50 -3.69 -0.99
CA SER A 38 10.87 -3.85 -0.49
C SER A 38 11.94 -3.71 -1.58
N ASN A 39 11.63 -4.05 -2.84
CA ASN A 39 12.57 -3.90 -3.94
C ASN A 39 12.53 -2.49 -4.54
N LEU A 40 13.71 -1.88 -4.67
CA LEU A 40 13.90 -0.54 -5.25
C LEU A 40 13.67 -0.52 -6.78
N HIS A 41 13.75 -1.67 -7.46
CA HIS A 41 13.61 -1.75 -8.92
C HIS A 41 12.79 -2.98 -9.38
N VAL A 42 11.92 -2.78 -10.37
CA VAL A 42 11.00 -3.81 -10.90
C VAL A 42 11.73 -5.00 -11.54
N LEU A 43 12.93 -4.79 -12.07
CA LEU A 43 13.71 -5.86 -12.70
C LEU A 43 14.26 -6.87 -11.69
N ASP A 44 14.41 -6.47 -10.42
CA ASP A 44 14.87 -7.34 -9.34
C ASP A 44 13.77 -8.33 -8.89
N MET A 45 12.53 -8.12 -9.36
CA MET A 45 11.40 -9.02 -9.09
C MET A 45 11.34 -10.22 -10.06
N SER A 46 12.05 -10.18 -11.18
CA SER A 46 11.97 -11.20 -12.24
C SER A 46 12.24 -12.62 -11.74
N SER A 47 13.36 -12.81 -11.03
CA SER A 47 13.74 -14.10 -10.44
C SER A 47 12.75 -14.61 -9.39
N GLN A 48 12.11 -13.70 -8.65
CA GLN A 48 11.10 -14.05 -7.64
C GLN A 48 9.77 -14.45 -8.29
N PHE A 49 9.40 -13.80 -9.41
CA PHE A 49 8.23 -14.19 -10.20
C PHE A 49 8.42 -15.54 -10.89
N GLU A 50 9.61 -15.83 -11.42
CA GLU A 50 9.92 -17.13 -11.99
C GLU A 50 9.80 -18.26 -10.95
N ALA A 51 10.36 -18.07 -9.76
CA ALA A 51 10.23 -19.02 -8.65
C ALA A 51 8.77 -19.22 -8.21
N LEU A 52 7.97 -18.15 -8.20
CA LEU A 52 6.53 -18.21 -7.90
C LEU A 52 5.76 -18.98 -8.98
N LEU A 53 6.05 -18.75 -10.26
CA LEU A 53 5.40 -19.42 -11.38
C LEU A 53 5.75 -20.91 -11.41
N GLU A 54 7.01 -21.28 -11.14
CA GLU A 54 7.45 -22.67 -11.02
C GLU A 54 6.74 -23.39 -9.85
N TRP A 55 6.62 -22.72 -8.70
CA TRP A 55 5.90 -23.24 -7.56
C TRP A 55 4.38 -23.37 -7.81
N LEU A 56 3.76 -22.40 -8.49
CA LEU A 56 2.36 -22.49 -8.89
C LEU A 56 2.15 -23.64 -9.88
N GLY A 57 3.04 -23.77 -10.87
CA GLY A 57 3.04 -24.88 -11.82
C GLY A 57 3.11 -26.24 -11.12
N SER A 58 4.06 -26.42 -10.19
CA SER A 58 4.14 -27.66 -9.40
C SER A 58 2.95 -27.86 -8.46
N SER A 59 2.36 -26.78 -7.93
CA SER A 59 1.16 -26.83 -7.09
C SER A 59 -0.10 -27.22 -7.86
N THR A 60 -0.18 -26.96 -9.18
CA THR A 60 -1.28 -27.50 -10.00
C THR A 60 -1.22 -29.01 -10.16
N LEU A 61 -0.01 -29.59 -10.17
CA LEU A 61 0.22 -31.03 -10.22
C LEU A 61 0.07 -31.68 -8.85
N ASN A 62 0.44 -30.97 -7.79
CA ASN A 62 0.34 -31.44 -6.41
C ASN A 62 -0.16 -30.34 -5.46
N PRO A 63 -1.50 -30.19 -5.31
CA PRO A 63 -2.09 -29.15 -4.49
C PRO A 63 -1.84 -29.35 -3.00
N ALA A 64 -1.32 -30.50 -2.57
CA ALA A 64 -1.08 -30.77 -1.14
C ALA A 64 -0.09 -29.79 -0.52
N GLN A 65 0.90 -29.30 -1.28
CA GLN A 65 1.86 -28.31 -0.78
C GLN A 65 1.19 -26.94 -0.57
N PHE A 66 0.38 -26.52 -1.55
CA PHE A 66 -0.43 -25.31 -1.50
C PHE A 66 -1.42 -25.34 -0.33
N LEU A 67 -2.21 -26.41 -0.20
CA LEU A 67 -3.23 -26.57 0.84
C LEU A 67 -2.64 -26.70 2.25
N LYS A 68 -1.39 -27.15 2.38
CA LYS A 68 -0.65 -27.14 3.65
C LYS A 68 -0.08 -25.76 4.01
N GLY A 69 -0.22 -24.76 3.14
CA GLY A 69 0.30 -23.42 3.36
C GLY A 69 1.82 -23.34 3.26
N MET A 70 2.46 -24.25 2.51
CA MET A 70 3.92 -24.20 2.31
C MET A 70 4.25 -23.15 1.24
N PRO A 71 5.07 -22.14 1.56
CA PRO A 71 5.40 -21.09 0.61
C PRO A 71 6.35 -21.57 -0.49
N PRO A 72 6.39 -20.88 -1.64
CA PRO A 72 7.48 -21.02 -2.61
C PRO A 72 8.84 -20.71 -1.97
N SER A 73 9.87 -21.41 -2.43
CA SER A 73 11.25 -21.20 -1.97
C SER A 73 11.84 -19.96 -2.63
N PHE A 74 11.53 -18.78 -2.09
CA PHE A 74 12.15 -17.52 -2.52
C PHE A 74 13.60 -17.40 -2.04
N ALA A 75 14.43 -16.66 -2.79
CA ALA A 75 15.82 -16.36 -2.39
C ALA A 75 15.89 -15.47 -1.12
N VAL A 76 14.84 -14.70 -0.85
CA VAL A 76 14.66 -13.92 0.39
C VAL A 76 13.46 -14.49 1.12
N PRO A 77 13.59 -14.87 2.41
CA PRO A 77 12.48 -15.47 3.15
C PRO A 77 11.47 -14.40 3.61
N LEU A 78 10.62 -13.95 2.67
CA LEU A 78 9.55 -12.96 2.90
C LEU A 78 8.49 -13.42 3.92
N TRP A 79 8.50 -14.70 4.29
CA TRP A 79 7.57 -15.28 5.24
C TRP A 79 8.00 -15.12 6.70
N GLU A 80 9.24 -14.71 7.00
CA GLU A 80 9.67 -14.52 8.39
C GLU A 80 8.88 -13.41 9.10
N GLU A 81 8.52 -12.36 8.37
CA GLU A 81 7.63 -11.29 8.85
C GLU A 81 6.19 -11.77 9.07
N THR A 82 5.78 -12.89 8.44
CA THR A 82 4.44 -13.47 8.57
C THR A 82 4.30 -14.49 9.71
N LYS A 83 5.38 -14.78 10.48
CA LYS A 83 5.33 -15.66 11.67
C LYS A 83 4.36 -15.14 12.74
N SER A 84 4.13 -13.82 12.79
CA SER A 84 3.21 -13.16 13.73
C SER A 84 1.73 -13.33 13.35
N VAL A 85 1.43 -13.67 12.09
CA VAL A 85 0.07 -13.76 11.56
C VAL A 85 -0.42 -15.20 11.60
N HIS A 86 -1.63 -15.43 12.13
CA HIS A 86 -2.21 -16.77 12.26
C HIS A 86 -2.19 -17.54 10.92
N LYS A 87 -2.03 -18.87 10.99
CA LYS A 87 -1.87 -19.73 9.79
C LYS A 87 -3.05 -19.67 8.83
N THR A 88 -4.22 -19.30 9.33
CA THR A 88 -5.48 -19.15 8.58
C THR A 88 -5.99 -17.73 8.78
N ASN A 89 -5.84 -16.86 7.77
CA ASN A 89 -6.44 -15.52 7.71
C ASN A 89 -7.94 -15.59 7.31
N CYS A 90 -8.59 -16.72 7.59
CA CYS A 90 -9.98 -17.02 7.21
C CYS A 90 -10.99 -15.97 7.68
N LEU A 91 -10.73 -15.31 8.81
CA LEU A 91 -11.61 -14.26 9.30
C LEU A 91 -11.50 -12.98 8.45
N PRO A 92 -10.32 -12.35 8.30
CA PRO A 92 -10.13 -11.24 7.36
C PRO A 92 -10.63 -11.55 5.94
N GLU A 93 -10.25 -12.70 5.37
CA GLU A 93 -10.64 -13.09 4.02
C GLU A 93 -12.15 -13.23 3.87
N SER A 94 -12.80 -13.82 4.87
CA SER A 94 -14.23 -13.98 4.85
C SER A 94 -14.97 -12.65 5.10
N ILE A 95 -14.37 -11.71 5.84
CA ILE A 95 -14.87 -10.34 5.95
C ILE A 95 -14.73 -9.61 4.62
N PHE A 96 -13.59 -9.71 3.95
CA PHE A 96 -13.35 -9.10 2.64
C PHE A 96 -14.25 -9.71 1.56
N GLY A 97 -14.39 -11.04 1.51
CA GLY A 97 -15.29 -11.71 0.59
C GLY A 97 -16.75 -11.31 0.83
N LEU A 98 -17.16 -11.13 2.09
CA LEU A 98 -18.47 -10.59 2.42
C LEU A 98 -18.61 -9.17 1.89
N ALA A 99 -17.65 -8.30 2.20
CA ALA A 99 -17.67 -6.90 1.76
C ALA A 99 -17.71 -6.78 0.23
N ASP A 100 -16.90 -7.54 -0.51
CA ASP A 100 -16.87 -7.52 -1.99
C ASP A 100 -18.20 -7.99 -2.60
N TYR A 101 -18.75 -9.10 -2.11
CA TYR A 101 -20.07 -9.58 -2.55
C TYR A 101 -21.15 -8.52 -2.35
N LEU A 102 -21.11 -7.89 -1.19
CA LEU A 102 -21.99 -6.84 -0.78
C LEU A 102 -21.86 -5.60 -1.68
N PHE A 103 -20.64 -5.14 -1.97
CA PHE A 103 -20.40 -4.04 -2.93
C PHE A 103 -21.03 -4.30 -4.29
N ARG A 104 -21.01 -5.54 -4.79
CA ARG A 104 -21.64 -5.90 -6.06
C ARG A 104 -23.16 -5.91 -6.01
N LEU A 105 -23.74 -6.37 -4.90
CA LEU A 105 -25.20 -6.48 -4.76
C LEU A 105 -25.88 -5.14 -4.48
N ALA A 106 -25.29 -4.31 -3.62
CA ALA A 106 -25.91 -3.06 -3.19
C ALA A 106 -24.87 -1.93 -3.13
N PRO A 107 -24.32 -1.49 -4.28
CA PRO A 107 -23.26 -0.49 -4.33
C PRO A 107 -23.65 0.85 -3.68
N ASN A 108 -24.95 1.16 -3.64
CA ASN A 108 -25.49 2.39 -3.06
C ASN A 108 -25.60 2.34 -1.52
N MET A 109 -25.22 1.23 -0.88
CA MET A 109 -25.27 1.10 0.57
C MET A 109 -24.14 1.89 1.25
N THR A 110 -24.47 2.53 2.38
CA THR A 110 -23.47 3.31 3.12
C THR A 110 -22.45 2.41 3.81
N MET A 111 -21.21 2.90 3.98
CA MET A 111 -20.15 2.18 4.70
C MET A 111 -20.57 1.78 6.13
N LEU A 112 -21.32 2.64 6.81
CA LEU A 112 -21.85 2.34 8.14
C LEU A 112 -22.79 1.12 8.12
N THR A 113 -23.65 1.04 7.10
CA THR A 113 -24.55 -0.11 6.93
C THR A 113 -23.75 -1.38 6.59
N TRP A 114 -22.67 -1.26 5.81
CA TRP A 114 -21.79 -2.38 5.52
C TRP A 114 -21.14 -2.96 6.77
N GLU A 115 -20.51 -2.11 7.57
CA GLU A 115 -19.88 -2.49 8.83
C GLU A 115 -20.88 -3.15 9.77
N ALA A 116 -22.08 -2.57 9.91
CA ALA A 116 -23.14 -3.14 10.74
C ALA A 116 -23.55 -4.55 10.28
N LEU A 117 -23.70 -4.79 8.98
CA LEU A 117 -24.05 -6.11 8.44
C LEU A 117 -22.94 -7.12 8.67
N VAL A 118 -21.68 -6.74 8.41
CA VAL A 118 -20.52 -7.61 8.65
C VAL A 118 -20.46 -8.01 10.13
N LEU A 119 -20.62 -7.05 11.05
CA LEU A 119 -20.65 -7.31 12.49
C LEU A 119 -21.80 -8.24 12.88
N LEU A 120 -23.00 -7.98 12.36
CA LEU A 120 -24.19 -8.79 12.64
C LEU A 120 -24.00 -10.27 12.24
N ILE A 121 -23.34 -10.50 11.09
CA ILE A 121 -23.07 -11.83 10.53
C ILE A 121 -21.92 -12.52 11.26
N LYS A 122 -20.81 -11.81 11.52
CA LYS A 122 -19.60 -12.41 12.07
C LYS A 122 -19.63 -12.62 13.57
N ASN A 123 -20.29 -11.73 14.32
CA ASN A 123 -20.32 -11.81 15.77
C ASN A 123 -21.46 -12.69 16.30
N LYS A 124 -22.11 -13.48 15.42
CA LYS A 124 -23.30 -14.28 15.75
C LYS A 124 -24.43 -13.47 16.39
N THR A 125 -24.40 -12.14 16.25
CA THR A 125 -25.36 -11.23 16.87
C THR A 125 -26.77 -11.53 16.37
N PHE A 126 -26.91 -11.95 15.10
CA PHE A 126 -28.21 -12.39 14.58
C PHE A 126 -28.73 -13.66 15.26
N GLN A 127 -27.88 -14.66 15.50
CA GLN A 127 -28.27 -15.90 16.18
C GLN A 127 -28.67 -15.64 17.63
N TRP A 128 -27.91 -14.80 18.33
CA TRP A 128 -28.28 -14.31 19.66
C TRP A 128 -29.62 -13.56 19.62
N PHE A 129 -29.79 -12.66 18.66
CA PHE A 129 -31.03 -11.89 18.51
C PHE A 129 -32.26 -12.77 18.22
N GLU A 130 -32.10 -13.86 17.46
CA GLU A 130 -33.16 -14.85 17.22
C GLU A 130 -33.51 -15.67 18.46
N SER A 131 -32.59 -15.82 19.43
CA SER A 131 -32.84 -16.56 20.67
C SER A 131 -33.65 -15.78 21.72
N LEU A 132 -33.83 -14.47 21.52
CA LEU A 132 -34.57 -13.60 22.43
C LEU A 132 -36.09 -13.70 22.23
N THR A 133 -36.85 -13.37 23.27
CA THR A 133 -38.30 -13.29 23.20
C THR A 133 -38.77 -12.09 22.36
N ASP A 134 -40.00 -12.14 21.86
CA ASP A 134 -40.59 -11.07 21.04
C ASP A 134 -40.57 -9.70 21.74
N SER A 135 -40.79 -9.69 23.06
CA SER A 135 -40.77 -8.48 23.89
C SER A 135 -39.36 -7.86 23.94
N GLU A 136 -38.35 -8.68 24.23
CA GLU A 136 -36.94 -8.23 24.30
C GLU A 136 -36.44 -7.76 22.93
N ARG A 137 -36.82 -8.45 21.84
CA ARG A 137 -36.50 -8.03 20.48
C ARG A 137 -37.08 -6.66 20.15
N ALA A 138 -38.34 -6.41 20.54
CA ALA A 138 -38.99 -5.13 20.33
C ALA A 138 -38.30 -4.00 21.10
N GLU A 139 -37.88 -4.24 22.35
CA GLU A 139 -37.15 -3.29 23.18
C GLU A 139 -35.79 -2.92 22.56
N HIS A 140 -35.03 -3.91 22.12
CA HIS A 140 -33.75 -3.67 21.42
C HIS A 140 -33.94 -2.90 20.12
N PHE A 141 -35.00 -3.19 19.34
CA PHE A 141 -35.31 -2.41 18.14
C PHE A 141 -35.72 -0.97 18.44
N ALA A 142 -36.51 -0.74 19.49
CA ALA A 142 -36.89 0.60 19.92
C ALA A 142 -35.65 1.40 20.32
N THR A 143 -34.75 0.78 21.09
CA THR A 143 -33.48 1.37 21.50
C THR A 143 -32.59 1.67 20.29
N ALA A 144 -32.46 0.74 19.34
CA ALA A 144 -31.66 0.93 18.14
C ALA A 144 -32.21 2.09 17.27
N LYS A 145 -33.54 2.19 17.11
CA LYS A 145 -34.18 3.30 16.39
C LYS A 145 -33.92 4.64 17.04
N LEU A 146 -33.96 4.69 18.38
CA LEU A 146 -33.67 5.92 19.13
C LEU A 146 -32.23 6.40 18.91
N HIS A 147 -31.26 5.49 18.88
CA HIS A 147 -29.84 5.83 18.76
C HIS A 147 -29.35 5.95 17.30
N ALA A 148 -30.08 5.43 16.32
CA ALA A 148 -29.66 5.45 14.92
C ALA A 148 -29.34 6.86 14.38
N PRO A 149 -30.13 7.92 14.64
CA PRO A 149 -29.80 9.27 14.19
C PRO A 149 -28.50 9.80 14.80
N MET A 150 -28.28 9.54 16.10
CA MET A 150 -27.06 9.94 16.81
C MET A 150 -25.82 9.27 16.20
N LEU A 151 -25.89 7.96 15.96
CA LEU A 151 -24.80 7.22 15.33
C LEU A 151 -24.52 7.71 13.90
N HIS A 152 -25.57 8.07 13.16
CA HIS A 152 -25.40 8.64 11.82
C HIS A 152 -24.72 10.01 11.86
N ALA A 153 -25.09 10.87 12.82
CA ALA A 153 -24.45 12.18 13.01
C ALA A 153 -22.95 12.03 13.34
N LEU A 154 -22.61 11.12 14.27
CA LEU A 154 -21.22 10.80 14.62
C LEU A 154 -20.42 10.28 13.41
N TYR A 155 -21.04 9.45 12.57
CA TYR A 155 -20.42 8.96 11.33
C TYR A 155 -20.09 10.12 10.37
N LEU A 156 -21.03 11.05 10.17
CA LEU A 156 -20.81 12.20 9.29
C LEU A 156 -19.70 13.13 9.82
N GLU A 157 -19.68 13.38 11.12
CA GLU A 157 -18.63 14.17 11.78
C GLU A 157 -17.24 13.52 11.61
N ARG A 158 -17.16 12.21 11.83
CA ARG A 158 -15.93 11.45 11.63
C ARG A 158 -15.47 11.52 10.18
N LYS A 159 -16.38 11.34 9.22
CA LYS A 159 -16.09 11.45 7.79
C LYS A 159 -15.55 12.83 7.42
N ALA A 160 -16.16 13.90 7.91
CA ALA A 160 -15.68 15.27 7.68
C ALA A 160 -14.28 15.50 8.28
N THR A 161 -14.02 14.92 9.45
CA THR A 161 -12.70 15.03 10.10
C THR A 161 -11.61 14.28 9.34
N LEU A 162 -11.90 13.08 8.82
CA LEU A 162 -10.95 12.34 7.99
C LEU A 162 -10.64 13.09 6.69
N LEU A 163 -11.67 13.62 6.02
CA LEU A 163 -11.48 14.41 4.80
C LEU A 163 -10.59 15.65 5.02
N ARG A 164 -10.77 16.35 6.16
CA ARG A 164 -9.91 17.48 6.51
C ARG A 164 -8.44 17.06 6.65
N LYS A 165 -8.18 15.97 7.38
CA LYS A 165 -6.83 15.43 7.56
C LYS A 165 -6.19 15.03 6.24
N ASP A 166 -6.96 14.44 5.33
CA ASP A 166 -6.45 14.04 4.01
C ASP A 166 -6.07 15.25 3.17
N ILE A 167 -6.90 16.31 3.18
CA ILE A 167 -6.62 17.57 2.49
C ILE A 167 -5.35 18.23 3.06
N GLU A 168 -5.22 18.32 4.38
CA GLU A 168 -4.04 18.87 5.05
C GLU A 168 -2.77 18.09 4.68
N LYS A 169 -2.85 16.76 4.65
CA LYS A 169 -1.72 15.90 4.28
C LYS A 169 -1.31 16.10 2.82
N LEU A 170 -2.28 16.24 1.91
CA LEU A 170 -2.02 16.52 0.50
C LEU A 170 -1.40 17.90 0.28
N GLN A 171 -1.86 18.93 1.00
CA GLN A 171 -1.29 20.26 0.95
C GLN A 171 0.14 20.27 1.47
N GLY A 172 0.40 19.66 2.63
CA GLY A 172 1.75 19.53 3.18
C GLY A 172 2.70 18.79 2.24
N ALA A 173 2.24 17.71 1.60
CA ALA A 173 3.03 16.99 0.59
C ALA A 173 3.35 17.86 -0.65
N ARG A 174 2.39 18.68 -1.08
CA ARG A 174 2.57 19.61 -2.21
C ARG A 174 3.58 20.72 -1.89
N GLU A 175 3.49 21.31 -0.71
CA GLU A 175 4.43 22.35 -0.25
C GLU A 175 5.85 21.81 -0.08
N GLU A 176 5.99 20.61 0.48
CA GLU A 176 7.28 19.94 0.60
C GLU A 176 7.88 19.62 -0.78
N ALA A 177 7.06 19.12 -1.72
CA ALA A 177 7.50 18.89 -3.09
C ALA A 177 7.95 20.19 -3.78
N GLN A 178 7.23 21.29 -3.55
CA GLN A 178 7.61 22.60 -4.08
C GLN A 178 8.93 23.10 -3.46
N ARG A 179 9.10 23.02 -2.13
CA ARG A 179 10.35 23.39 -1.45
C ARG A 179 11.54 22.58 -1.97
N ARG A 180 11.35 21.28 -2.20
CA ARG A 180 12.39 20.42 -2.81
C ARG A 180 12.76 20.86 -4.23
N ARG A 181 11.77 21.21 -5.06
CA ARG A 181 12.00 21.73 -6.42
C ARG A 181 12.74 23.06 -6.39
N GLU A 182 12.33 23.99 -5.55
CA GLU A 182 12.99 25.30 -5.39
C GLU A 182 14.43 25.14 -4.89
N HIS A 183 14.66 24.25 -3.93
CA HIS A 183 16.00 23.94 -3.44
C HIS A 183 16.88 23.31 -4.54
N ALA A 184 16.32 22.37 -5.31
CA ALA A 184 17.02 21.76 -6.44
C ALA A 184 17.39 22.80 -7.52
N LEU A 185 16.46 23.69 -7.88
CA LEU A 185 16.71 24.79 -8.83
C LEU A 185 17.76 25.77 -8.31
N LYS A 186 17.72 26.13 -7.03
CA LYS A 186 18.75 26.99 -6.40
C LYS A 186 20.12 26.30 -6.44
N THR A 187 20.18 25.02 -6.11
CA THR A 187 21.42 24.22 -6.13
C THR A 187 21.97 24.14 -7.56
N GLN A 188 21.11 23.86 -8.54
CA GLN A 188 21.48 23.85 -9.96
C GLN A 188 21.98 25.23 -10.41
N SER A 189 21.30 26.32 -10.05
CA SER A 189 21.74 27.68 -10.39
C SER A 189 23.11 28.01 -9.80
N VAL A 190 23.37 27.64 -8.55
CA VAL A 190 24.69 27.83 -7.92
C VAL A 190 25.76 27.02 -8.64
N LEU A 191 25.47 25.78 -9.02
CA LEU A 191 26.38 24.95 -9.80
C LEU A 191 26.64 25.56 -11.18
N SER A 192 25.60 25.96 -11.92
CA SER A 192 25.74 26.63 -13.22
C SER A 192 26.55 27.91 -13.13
N LYS A 193 26.36 28.73 -12.09
CA LYS A 193 27.18 29.93 -11.85
C LYS A 193 28.64 29.58 -11.57
N LYS A 194 28.92 28.53 -10.78
CA LYS A 194 30.29 28.05 -10.55
C LYS A 194 30.94 27.56 -11.85
N VAL A 195 30.20 26.83 -12.68
CA VAL A 195 30.67 26.37 -14.00
C VAL A 195 30.92 27.55 -14.94
N MET A 196 30.04 28.55 -14.98
CA MET A 196 30.27 29.78 -15.77
C MET A 196 31.52 30.54 -15.34
N VAL A 197 31.77 30.65 -14.03
CA VAL A 197 32.94 31.37 -13.50
C VAL A 197 34.24 30.59 -13.70
N LEU A 198 34.19 29.26 -13.62
CA LEU A 198 35.39 28.41 -13.72
C LEU A 198 35.68 27.93 -15.14
N ALA A 199 34.74 28.07 -16.07
CA ALA A 199 34.77 27.64 -17.47
C ALA A 199 35.15 26.16 -17.67
N ILE A 200 34.44 25.47 -18.57
CA ILE A 200 34.78 24.09 -18.93
C ILE A 200 35.91 24.18 -19.95
N TRP A 201 37.15 24.21 -19.46
CA TRP A 201 38.33 24.21 -20.32
C TRP A 201 38.57 22.80 -20.83
N THR A 202 38.32 22.62 -22.12
CA THR A 202 38.45 21.33 -22.80
C THR A 202 39.85 21.13 -23.36
N ASN A 203 40.49 22.22 -23.80
CA ASN A 203 41.81 22.20 -24.43
C ASN A 203 42.87 22.83 -23.52
N GLU A 204 44.12 22.37 -23.60
CA GLU A 204 45.24 22.92 -22.80
C GLU A 204 45.44 24.43 -23.02
N HIS A 205 45.20 24.90 -24.25
CA HIS A 205 45.28 26.32 -24.57
C HIS A 205 44.19 27.15 -23.87
N GLU A 206 42.98 26.61 -23.69
CA GLU A 206 41.89 27.26 -22.97
C GLU A 206 42.15 27.32 -21.46
N VAL A 207 42.85 26.32 -20.92
CA VAL A 207 43.26 26.28 -19.51
C VAL A 207 44.26 27.40 -19.21
N GLU A 208 45.28 27.59 -20.05
CA GLU A 208 46.24 28.69 -19.88
C GLU A 208 45.59 30.07 -20.01
N LEU A 209 44.73 30.23 -21.03
CA LEU A 209 44.02 31.50 -21.26
C LEU A 209 43.08 31.82 -20.09
N GLY A 210 42.33 30.83 -19.60
CA GLY A 210 41.43 30.98 -18.46
C GLY A 210 42.14 31.21 -17.14
N LEU A 211 43.29 30.58 -16.91
CA LEU A 211 44.14 30.82 -15.73
C LEU A 211 44.80 32.21 -15.74
N SER A 212 45.02 32.80 -16.92
CA SER A 212 45.54 34.16 -17.05
C SER A 212 44.52 35.23 -16.65
N LEU A 213 43.23 34.96 -16.89
CA LEU A 213 42.11 35.87 -16.57
C LEU A 213 41.73 35.90 -15.08
N LEU A 214 42.19 34.94 -14.28
CA LEU A 214 41.91 34.88 -12.84
C LEU A 214 42.96 35.65 -12.04
N GLU A 215 42.54 36.71 -11.34
CA GLU A 215 43.47 37.61 -10.63
C GLU A 215 44.08 37.00 -9.35
N THR A 216 43.39 36.05 -8.70
CA THR A 216 43.76 35.53 -7.38
C THR A 216 44.21 34.07 -7.41
N ALA A 217 45.34 33.76 -6.77
CA ALA A 217 45.90 32.40 -6.71
C ALA A 217 44.93 31.35 -6.13
N SER A 218 44.07 31.76 -5.18
CA SER A 218 43.03 30.89 -4.60
C SER A 218 41.97 30.46 -5.64
N LYS A 219 41.61 31.35 -6.58
CA LYS A 219 40.65 31.05 -7.66
C LYS A 219 41.29 30.13 -8.72
N LYS A 220 42.57 30.35 -9.05
CA LYS A 220 43.34 29.49 -9.97
C LYS A 220 43.42 28.05 -9.47
N LYS A 221 43.70 27.84 -8.17
CA LYS A 221 43.75 26.51 -7.55
C LYS A 221 42.40 25.78 -7.65
N LYS A 222 41.30 26.45 -7.32
CA LYS A 222 39.95 25.87 -7.40
C LYS A 222 39.50 25.56 -8.83
N ALA A 223 39.92 26.37 -9.81
CA ALA A 223 39.64 26.11 -11.22
C ALA A 223 40.34 24.84 -11.72
N LEU A 224 41.61 24.64 -11.36
CA LEU A 224 42.39 23.44 -11.68
C LEU A 224 41.82 22.17 -11.03
N GLU A 225 41.42 22.24 -9.76
CA GLU A 225 40.76 21.12 -9.05
C GLU A 225 39.46 20.70 -9.75
N THR A 226 38.68 21.67 -10.23
CA THR A 226 37.40 21.41 -10.93
C THR A 226 37.64 20.82 -12.33
N ALA A 227 38.64 21.31 -13.07
CA ALA A 227 39.01 20.78 -14.39
C ALA A 227 39.54 19.34 -14.33
N GLN A 228 40.32 18.99 -13.30
CA GLN A 228 40.83 17.61 -13.10
C GLN A 228 39.72 16.59 -12.77
N ILE A 229 38.67 17.00 -12.06
CA ILE A 229 37.52 16.13 -11.76
C ILE A 229 36.74 15.83 -13.06
N SER A 230 36.61 16.79 -13.97
CA SER A 230 35.91 16.58 -15.26
C SER A 230 36.60 15.56 -16.17
N LYS A 231 37.94 15.55 -16.22
CA LYS A 231 38.75 14.57 -16.99
C LYS A 231 38.71 13.15 -16.42
N LYS A 232 38.30 12.96 -15.16
CA LYS A 232 38.18 11.64 -14.52
C LYS A 232 36.78 11.02 -14.65
N CYS A 233 35.78 11.80 -15.04
CA CYS A 233 34.38 11.35 -15.19
C CYS A 233 33.94 11.16 -16.65
N ALA A 234 34.81 11.48 -17.62
CA ALA A 234 34.65 11.15 -19.04
C ALA A 234 35.43 9.86 -19.36
#